data_AF-A0A2V8C8Y6-F1
#
_entry.id   AF-A0A2V8C8Y6-F1
#
_cell.length_a   1.000
_cell.length_b   1.000
_cell.length_c   1.000
_cell.angle_alpha   90.00
_cell.angle_beta   90.00
_cell.angle_gamma   90.00
#
_symmetry.space_group_name_H-M   'P 1'
#
loop_
_entity.id
_entity.type
_entity.pdbx_description
1 polymer ?
#
loop_
_entity_poly.entity_id
_entity_poly.type
_entity_poly.pdbx_seq_one_letter_code
_entity_poly.pdbx_strand_id
1 'polypeptide(L)'
;MEAERPIPVVERLLEHRLEGEFTIATSNGPRTIALKGKADRLDLLEDGTFRLIDYKVGWPPDRARALQLSIYGVCAEQRLGSHRGRRWTLGEAAYLAFKGPRRVVPLFPTPAKRDEVMAAAQQRLADTIDRIALGEFPPTPDDVFRCETCTFASVCRKDYVGEV
;
A
#
# COMPACT_ATOMS: atom_id res chain seq x y z
N MET A 1 -17.05 11.53 11.23
CA MET A 1 -16.37 10.61 12.17
C MET A 1 -16.71 9.15 11.83
N GLU A 2 -15.96 8.12 12.25
CA GLU A 2 -16.30 6.70 11.93
C GLU A 2 -17.74 6.32 12.29
N ALA A 3 -18.31 6.93 13.33
CA ALA A 3 -19.70 6.78 13.77
C ALA A 3 -20.76 7.35 12.80
N GLU A 4 -20.36 8.13 11.80
CA GLU A 4 -21.27 8.75 10.81
C GLU A 4 -21.33 7.94 9.49
N ARG A 5 -20.63 6.81 9.39
CA ARG A 5 -20.55 6.03 8.15
C ARG A 5 -21.73 5.05 8.05
N PRO A 6 -22.37 4.96 6.87
CA PRO A 6 -23.69 4.32 6.74
C PRO A 6 -23.66 2.79 6.77
N ILE A 7 -22.52 2.16 6.46
CA ILE A 7 -22.41 0.70 6.37
C ILE A 7 -21.82 0.14 7.67
N PRO A 8 -22.54 -0.77 8.36
CA PRO A 8 -22.06 -1.39 9.59
C PRO A 8 -20.77 -2.18 9.40
N VAL A 9 -19.92 -2.17 10.42
CA VAL A 9 -18.74 -3.03 10.52
C VAL A 9 -19.18 -4.37 11.12
N VAL A 10 -19.04 -5.46 10.37
CA VAL A 10 -19.40 -6.81 10.83
C VAL A 10 -18.24 -7.53 11.52
N GLU A 11 -17.00 -7.09 11.27
CA GLU A 11 -15.79 -7.59 11.92
C GLU A 11 -14.66 -6.57 11.79
N ARG A 12 -13.83 -6.50 12.83
CA ARG A 12 -12.61 -5.71 12.82
C ARG A 12 -11.41 -6.61 13.04
N LEU A 13 -10.56 -6.69 12.03
CA LEU A 13 -9.29 -7.42 12.08
C LEU A 13 -8.18 -6.40 12.34
N LEU A 14 -7.75 -6.31 13.60
CA LEU A 14 -6.58 -5.52 13.96
C LEU A 14 -5.32 -6.31 13.67
N GLU A 15 -4.26 -5.61 13.26
CA GLU A 15 -2.93 -6.19 13.24
C GLU A 15 -2.84 -7.46 12.38
N HIS A 16 -3.61 -7.50 11.30
CA HIS A 16 -3.85 -8.68 10.48
C HIS A 16 -2.62 -9.04 9.65
N ARG A 17 -2.15 -10.28 9.79
CA ARG A 17 -0.98 -10.78 9.07
C ARG A 17 -1.34 -11.10 7.61
N LEU A 18 -0.56 -10.54 6.70
CA LEU A 18 -0.60 -10.80 5.27
C LEU A 18 0.71 -11.50 4.91
N GLU A 19 0.71 -12.82 4.92
CA GLU A 19 1.91 -13.63 4.71
C GLU A 19 1.59 -14.82 3.80
N GLY A 20 2.43 -15.01 2.79
CA GLY A 20 2.31 -16.10 1.83
C GLY A 20 2.55 -15.64 0.40
N GLU A 21 2.10 -16.46 -0.54
CA GLU A 21 2.13 -16.18 -1.96
C GLU A 21 0.86 -15.45 -2.39
N PHE A 22 1.04 -14.39 -3.16
CA PHE A 22 -0.05 -13.58 -3.69
C PHE A 22 0.06 -13.45 -5.20
N THR A 23 -1.07 -13.48 -5.88
CA THR A 23 -1.16 -13.20 -7.32
C THR A 23 -1.16 -11.71 -7.53
N ILE A 24 -0.14 -11.18 -8.21
CA ILE A 24 0.03 -9.77 -8.54
C ILE A 24 -0.19 -9.60 -10.04
N ALA A 25 -1.14 -8.74 -10.42
CA ALA A 25 -1.41 -8.46 -11.82
C ALA A 25 -0.32 -7.56 -12.41
N THR A 26 0.23 -7.97 -13.55
CA THR A 26 1.19 -7.16 -14.33
C THR A 26 0.74 -7.08 -15.79
N SER A 27 1.31 -6.14 -16.54
CA SER A 27 1.10 -6.02 -17.99
C SER A 27 1.51 -7.27 -18.78
N ASN A 28 2.46 -8.05 -18.25
CA ASN A 28 2.92 -9.31 -18.84
C ASN A 28 2.14 -10.54 -18.33
N GLY A 29 1.06 -10.33 -17.59
CA GLY A 29 0.24 -11.38 -16.97
C GLY A 29 0.41 -11.48 -15.44
N PRO A 30 -0.42 -12.27 -14.76
CA PRO A 30 -0.34 -12.45 -13.32
C PRO A 30 0.95 -13.16 -12.91
N ARG A 31 1.57 -12.71 -11.81
CA ARG A 31 2.76 -13.31 -11.19
C ARG A 31 2.49 -13.68 -9.76
N THR A 32 3.01 -14.82 -9.32
CA THR A 32 3.02 -15.20 -7.91
C THR A 32 4.22 -14.56 -7.21
N ILE A 33 3.97 -13.75 -6.19
CA ILE A 33 5.01 -13.09 -5.38
C ILE A 33 4.78 -13.42 -3.90
N ALA A 34 5.82 -13.91 -3.24
CA ALA A 34 5.83 -14.12 -1.80
C ALA A 34 5.99 -12.77 -1.08
N LEU A 35 5.02 -12.42 -0.23
CA LEU A 35 5.05 -11.21 0.57
C LEU A 35 4.79 -11.53 2.04
N LYS A 36 5.35 -10.69 2.91
CA LYS A 36 5.09 -10.70 4.34
C LYS A 36 4.84 -9.27 4.82
N GLY A 37 3.74 -9.08 5.52
CA GLY A 37 3.32 -7.80 6.07
C GLY A 37 2.28 -7.96 7.17
N LYS A 38 1.96 -6.85 7.80
CA LYS A 38 0.95 -6.74 8.86
C LYS A 38 0.15 -5.47 8.62
N ALA A 39 -1.13 -5.61 8.31
CA ALA A 39 -2.03 -4.48 8.16
C ALA A 39 -2.52 -4.03 9.55
N ASP A 40 -2.52 -2.72 9.81
CA ASP A 40 -2.90 -2.20 11.12
C ASP A 40 -4.35 -2.49 11.46
N ARG A 41 -5.25 -2.29 10.49
CA ARG A 41 -6.68 -2.51 10.67
C ARG A 41 -7.42 -2.76 9.36
N LEU A 42 -8.22 -3.82 9.33
CA LEU A 42 -9.24 -4.09 8.32
C LEU A 42 -10.62 -4.08 8.99
N ASP A 43 -11.52 -3.25 8.50
CA ASP A 43 -12.93 -3.27 8.90
C ASP A 43 -13.74 -3.95 7.79
N LEU A 44 -14.27 -5.13 8.06
CA LEU A 44 -15.17 -5.85 7.17
C LEU A 44 -16.57 -5.27 7.28
N LEU A 45 -17.20 -4.92 6.16
CA LEU A 45 -18.49 -4.24 6.12
C LEU A 45 -19.64 -5.17 5.72
N GLU A 46 -20.86 -4.80 6.09
CA GLU A 46 -22.04 -5.61 5.79
C GLU A 46 -22.27 -5.84 4.29
N ASP A 47 -21.90 -4.87 3.44
CA ASP A 47 -22.02 -4.93 1.98
C ASP A 47 -21.00 -5.87 1.29
N GLY A 48 -20.02 -6.39 2.03
CA GLY A 48 -19.00 -7.30 1.50
C GLY A 48 -17.75 -6.59 1.01
N THR A 49 -17.67 -5.29 1.21
CA THR A 49 -16.43 -4.57 1.09
C THR A 49 -15.66 -4.57 2.41
N PHE A 50 -14.37 -4.24 2.36
CA PHE A 50 -13.62 -3.91 3.56
C PHE A 50 -12.92 -2.57 3.43
N ARG A 51 -12.66 -1.94 4.58
CA ARG A 51 -11.83 -0.74 4.71
C ARG A 51 -10.47 -1.11 5.27
N LEU A 52 -9.41 -0.67 4.63
CA LEU A 52 -8.04 -0.79 5.11
C LEU A 52 -7.58 0.55 5.70
N ILE A 53 -7.12 0.54 6.94
CA ILE A 53 -6.64 1.73 7.64
C ILE A 53 -5.20 1.47 8.07
N ASP A 54 -4.30 2.40 7.76
CA ASP A 54 -2.93 2.44 8.26
C ASP A 54 -2.76 3.69 9.16
N TYR A 55 -2.28 3.48 10.38
CA TYR A 55 -2.09 4.54 11.35
C TYR A 55 -0.70 5.17 11.19
N LYS A 56 -0.66 6.50 11.10
CA LYS A 56 0.59 7.25 11.01
C LYS A 56 0.69 8.28 12.13
N VAL A 57 1.63 8.06 13.04
CA VAL A 57 2.00 9.06 14.06
C VAL A 57 2.58 10.32 13.39
N GLY A 58 3.26 10.15 12.26
CA GLY A 58 3.84 11.22 11.46
C GLY A 58 2.91 11.75 10.36
N TRP A 59 3.54 12.34 9.33
CA TRP A 59 2.86 12.76 8.11
C TRP A 59 2.42 11.53 7.30
N PRO A 60 1.29 11.60 6.57
CA PRO A 60 0.91 10.57 5.63
C PRO A 60 1.93 10.52 4.48
N PRO A 61 2.25 9.34 3.93
CA PRO A 61 3.16 9.23 2.81
C PRO A 61 2.52 9.78 1.52
N ASP A 62 3.35 10.12 0.53
CA ASP A 62 2.88 10.47 -0.80
C ASP A 62 2.23 9.24 -1.47
N ARG A 63 0.90 9.32 -1.65
CA ARG A 63 0.07 8.27 -2.27
C ARG A 63 0.44 7.96 -3.73
N ALA A 64 1.10 8.87 -4.44
CA ALA A 64 1.57 8.58 -5.81
C ALA A 64 2.76 7.62 -5.83
N ARG A 65 3.36 7.37 -4.65
CA ARG A 65 4.60 6.60 -4.51
C ARG A 65 4.50 5.46 -3.51
N ALA A 66 3.68 5.63 -2.47
CA ALA A 66 3.48 4.62 -1.45
C ALA A 66 2.78 3.37 -2.01
N LEU A 67 3.43 2.22 -1.88
CA LEU A 67 2.87 0.93 -2.29
C LEU A 67 2.02 0.25 -1.20
N GLN A 68 2.26 0.61 0.07
CA GLN A 68 1.81 -0.17 1.23
C GLN A 68 0.30 -0.47 1.21
N LEU A 69 -0.56 0.56 1.11
CA LEU A 69 -2.01 0.38 1.15
C LEU A 69 -2.54 -0.38 -0.07
N SER A 70 -2.04 -0.09 -1.27
CA SER A 70 -2.46 -0.79 -2.49
C SER A 70 -2.11 -2.28 -2.43
N ILE A 71 -0.86 -2.60 -2.05
CA ILE A 71 -0.40 -4.00 -1.97
C ILE A 71 -1.09 -4.74 -0.82
N TYR A 72 -1.26 -4.11 0.34
CA TYR A 72 -2.03 -4.70 1.43
C TYR A 72 -3.49 -4.95 1.03
N GLY A 73 -4.09 -4.06 0.25
CA GLY A 73 -5.42 -4.24 -0.32
C GLY A 73 -5.53 -5.51 -1.18
N VAL A 74 -4.59 -5.70 -2.12
CA VAL A 74 -4.53 -6.90 -2.98
C VAL A 74 -4.36 -8.16 -2.15
N CYS A 75 -3.42 -8.15 -1.19
CA CYS A 75 -3.15 -9.29 -0.33
C CYS A 75 -4.36 -9.63 0.56
N ALA A 76 -5.03 -8.61 1.10
CA ALA A 76 -6.21 -8.77 1.94
C ALA A 76 -7.40 -9.34 1.16
N GLU A 77 -7.68 -8.84 -0.06
CA GLU A 77 -8.73 -9.41 -0.94
C GLU A 77 -8.52 -10.91 -1.17
N GLN A 78 -7.28 -11.32 -1.48
CA GLN A 78 -6.95 -12.73 -1.71
C GLN A 78 -7.06 -13.56 -0.43
N ARG A 79 -6.54 -13.06 0.68
CA ARG A 79 -6.57 -13.76 1.97
C ARG A 79 -7.99 -13.92 2.51
N LEU A 80 -8.85 -12.94 2.23
CA LEU A 80 -10.25 -12.92 2.63
C LEU A 80 -11.18 -13.58 1.59
N GLY A 81 -10.68 -14.12 0.48
CA GLY A 81 -11.51 -14.53 -0.68
C GLY A 81 -12.71 -15.44 -0.40
N SER A 82 -12.76 -16.13 0.74
CA SER A 82 -13.94 -16.86 1.23
C SER A 82 -14.16 -16.75 2.74
N HIS A 83 -13.56 -15.75 3.39
CA HIS A 83 -13.70 -15.53 4.83
C HIS A 83 -15.17 -15.29 5.17
N ARG A 84 -15.70 -16.01 6.17
CA ARG A 84 -17.14 -16.02 6.49
C ARG A 84 -18.06 -16.39 5.32
N GLY A 85 -17.61 -17.21 4.38
CA GLY A 85 -18.43 -17.73 3.29
C GLY A 85 -18.83 -16.68 2.24
N ARG A 86 -18.15 -15.53 2.20
CA ARG A 86 -18.39 -14.47 1.20
C ARG A 86 -17.09 -13.97 0.62
N ARG A 87 -17.19 -13.38 -0.57
CA ARG A 87 -16.07 -12.65 -1.19
C ARG A 87 -15.98 -11.26 -0.55
N TRP A 88 -14.75 -10.86 -0.24
CA TRP A 88 -14.43 -9.54 0.30
C TRP A 88 -13.65 -8.74 -0.73
N THR A 89 -14.09 -7.52 -1.00
CA THR A 89 -13.41 -6.59 -1.93
C THR A 89 -12.97 -5.32 -1.22
N LEU A 90 -11.83 -4.75 -1.59
CA LEU A 90 -11.35 -3.49 -1.06
C LEU A 90 -12.30 -2.36 -1.48
N GLY A 91 -13.07 -1.83 -0.54
CA GLY A 91 -13.95 -0.67 -0.77
C GLY A 91 -13.21 0.65 -0.55
N GLU A 92 -12.46 0.74 0.55
CA GLU A 92 -11.72 1.95 0.91
C GLU A 92 -10.34 1.61 1.47
N ALA A 93 -9.36 2.46 1.21
CA ALA A 93 -8.07 2.43 1.89
C ALA A 93 -7.67 3.87 2.27
N ALA A 94 -7.18 4.07 3.49
CA ALA A 94 -6.78 5.38 3.95
C ALA A 94 -5.67 5.34 5.01
N TYR A 95 -4.89 6.42 5.05
CA TYR A 95 -4.05 6.74 6.19
C TYR A 95 -4.88 7.51 7.22
N LEU A 96 -4.79 7.11 8.50
CA LEU A 96 -5.17 7.94 9.63
C LEU A 96 -3.90 8.58 10.20
N ALA A 97 -3.64 9.82 9.82
CA ALA A 97 -2.43 10.56 10.19
C ALA A 97 -2.68 11.56 11.32
N PHE A 98 -1.74 11.63 12.27
CA PHE A 98 -1.78 12.54 13.40
C PHE A 98 -1.08 13.88 13.12
N LYS A 99 -0.29 13.95 12.03
CA LYS A 99 0.25 15.20 11.47
C LYS A 99 -0.29 15.46 10.06
N GLY A 100 -0.21 16.73 9.65
CA GLY A 100 -0.59 17.17 8.31
C GLY A 100 -1.98 17.82 8.24
N PRO A 101 -2.39 18.29 7.05
CA PRO A 101 -3.58 19.13 6.89
C PRO A 101 -4.89 18.37 7.05
N ARG A 102 -4.87 17.03 6.97
CA ARG A 102 -6.05 16.17 7.10
C ARG A 102 -5.71 14.94 7.93
N ARG A 103 -6.62 14.56 8.83
CA ARG A 103 -6.47 13.35 9.65
C ARG A 103 -6.69 12.07 8.84
N VAL A 104 -7.64 12.10 7.89
CA VAL A 104 -7.92 10.95 7.01
C VAL A 104 -7.46 11.31 5.61
N VAL A 105 -6.53 10.52 5.07
CA VAL A 105 -6.01 10.68 3.71
C VAL A 105 -6.35 9.44 2.89
N PRO A 106 -7.33 9.51 1.96
CA PRO A 106 -7.70 8.37 1.14
C PRO A 106 -6.61 8.02 0.13
N LEU A 107 -6.41 6.72 -0.08
CA LEU A 107 -5.54 6.17 -1.12
C LEU A 107 -5.99 6.64 -2.50
N PHE A 108 -7.29 6.48 -2.79
CA PHE A 108 -7.87 6.83 -4.08
C PHE A 108 -8.22 8.33 -4.12
N PRO A 109 -7.73 9.10 -5.11
CA PRO A 109 -8.14 10.49 -5.30
C PRO A 109 -9.65 10.62 -5.54
N THR A 110 -10.20 9.71 -6.34
CA THR A 110 -11.63 9.54 -6.61
C THR A 110 -11.94 8.04 -6.76
N PRO A 111 -13.19 7.59 -6.58
CA PRO A 111 -13.56 6.19 -6.80
C PRO A 111 -13.19 5.67 -8.20
N ALA A 112 -13.35 6.52 -9.23
CA ALA A 112 -13.03 6.16 -10.62
C ALA A 112 -11.53 5.90 -10.87
N LYS A 113 -10.63 6.35 -9.99
CA LYS A 113 -9.18 6.12 -10.08
C LYS A 113 -8.71 4.87 -9.36
N ARG A 114 -9.61 4.11 -8.73
CA ARG A 114 -9.28 2.89 -7.98
C ARG A 114 -8.44 1.93 -8.82
N ASP A 115 -8.96 1.49 -9.95
CA ASP A 115 -8.33 0.41 -10.72
C ASP A 115 -6.98 0.85 -11.32
N GLU A 116 -6.87 2.11 -11.73
CA GLU A 116 -5.59 2.70 -12.18
C GLU A 116 -4.54 2.68 -11.06
N VAL A 117 -4.88 3.14 -9.85
CA VAL A 117 -3.97 3.16 -8.70
C VAL A 117 -3.56 1.73 -8.30
N MET A 118 -4.50 0.79 -8.32
CA MET A 118 -4.23 -0.60 -7.96
C MET A 118 -3.37 -1.31 -9.02
N ALA A 119 -3.62 -1.08 -10.30
CA ALA A 119 -2.82 -1.64 -11.39
C ALA A 119 -1.39 -1.06 -11.39
N ALA A 120 -1.25 0.27 -11.25
CA ALA A 120 0.05 0.92 -11.20
C ALA A 120 0.91 0.46 -10.01
N ALA A 121 0.29 0.25 -8.84
CA ALA A 121 1.00 -0.24 -7.66
C ALA A 121 1.47 -1.69 -7.82
N GLN A 122 0.63 -2.57 -8.37
CA GLN A 122 1.00 -3.97 -8.64
C GLN A 122 2.12 -4.07 -9.68
N GLN A 123 2.04 -3.28 -10.76
CA GLN A 123 3.10 -3.20 -11.76
C GLN A 123 4.41 -2.73 -11.14
N ARG A 124 4.37 -1.62 -10.38
CA ARG A 124 5.56 -1.08 -9.73
C ARG A 124 6.19 -2.05 -8.74
N LEU A 125 5.39 -2.83 -8.01
CA LEU A 125 5.91 -3.88 -7.12
C LEU A 125 6.69 -4.93 -7.94
N ALA A 126 6.11 -5.43 -9.02
CA ALA A 126 6.75 -6.43 -9.87
C ALA A 126 8.05 -5.91 -10.50
N ASP A 127 8.02 -4.70 -11.09
CA ASP A 127 9.19 -4.07 -11.69
C ASP A 127 10.30 -3.84 -10.65
N THR A 128 9.93 -3.44 -9.42
CA THR A 128 10.90 -3.24 -8.34
C THR A 128 11.57 -4.55 -7.95
N ILE A 129 10.82 -5.65 -7.88
CA ILE A 129 11.38 -6.98 -7.57
C ILE A 129 12.32 -7.45 -8.67
N ASP A 130 11.96 -7.24 -9.94
CA ASP A 130 12.82 -7.64 -11.07
C ASP A 130 14.14 -6.87 -11.05
N ARG A 131 14.10 -5.57 -10.79
CA ARG A 131 15.30 -4.74 -10.66
C ARG A 131 16.18 -5.16 -9.48
N ILE A 132 15.57 -5.51 -8.34
CA ILE A 132 16.30 -6.07 -7.19
C ILE A 132 16.98 -7.39 -7.59
N ALA A 133 16.28 -8.28 -8.30
CA ALA A 133 16.82 -9.57 -8.74
C ALA A 133 17.96 -9.41 -9.76
N LEU A 134 17.91 -8.37 -10.60
CA LEU A 134 18.97 -7.99 -11.54
C LEU A 134 20.17 -7.29 -10.87
N GLY A 135 20.07 -6.95 -9.58
CA GLY A 135 21.11 -6.23 -8.86
C GLY A 135 21.18 -4.74 -9.19
N GLU A 136 20.09 -4.15 -9.69
CA GLU A 136 20.03 -2.74 -10.07
C GLU A 136 19.69 -1.82 -8.90
N PHE A 137 20.72 -1.19 -8.33
CA PHE A 137 20.58 -0.24 -7.20
C PHE A 137 21.10 1.17 -7.53
N PRO A 138 20.59 1.84 -8.58
CA PRO A 138 20.97 3.21 -8.88
C PRO A 138 20.50 4.15 -7.75
N PRO A 139 21.32 5.12 -7.32
CA PRO A 139 20.89 6.10 -6.34
C PRO A 139 19.95 7.10 -7.01
N THR A 140 18.66 6.97 -6.74
CA THR A 140 17.60 7.84 -7.28
C THR A 140 16.78 8.47 -6.14
N PRO A 141 17.38 9.35 -5.31
CA PRO A 141 16.63 10.04 -4.28
C PRO A 141 15.56 10.92 -4.95
N ASP A 142 14.31 10.71 -4.58
CA ASP A 142 13.18 11.52 -5.05
C ASP A 142 13.09 12.89 -4.37
N ASP A 143 13.74 13.01 -3.22
CA ASP A 143 13.75 14.18 -2.37
C ASP A 143 15.11 14.23 -1.67
N VAL A 144 15.84 15.32 -1.90
CA VAL A 144 17.17 15.54 -1.33
C VAL A 144 17.17 15.50 0.20
N PHE A 145 16.09 15.91 0.85
CA PHE A 145 15.96 15.88 2.31
C PHE A 145 15.98 14.46 2.87
N ARG A 146 15.61 13.44 2.08
CA ARG A 146 15.77 12.04 2.49
C ARG A 146 17.23 11.66 2.70
N CYS A 147 18.16 12.33 2.00
CA CYS A 147 19.58 12.06 2.17
C CYS A 147 20.09 12.51 3.55
N GLU A 148 19.45 13.48 4.20
CA GLU A 148 19.85 13.98 5.52
C GLU A 148 19.66 12.95 6.63
N THR A 149 18.71 12.02 6.46
CA THR A 149 18.37 10.98 7.44
C THR A 149 18.75 9.57 6.99
N CYS A 150 19.26 9.41 5.76
CA CYS A 150 19.69 8.13 5.23
C CYS A 150 21.05 7.72 5.80
N THR A 151 21.10 6.58 6.50
CA THR A 151 22.34 6.03 7.08
C THR A 151 23.38 5.60 6.04
N PHE A 152 22.98 5.52 4.76
CA PHE A 152 23.87 5.13 3.65
C PHE A 152 24.30 6.33 2.79
N ALA A 153 24.02 7.57 3.20
CA ALA A 153 24.32 8.77 2.42
C ALA A 153 25.79 8.86 1.99
N SER A 154 26.73 8.46 2.85
CA SER A 154 28.18 8.47 2.58
C SER A 154 28.65 7.44 1.54
N VAL A 155 27.87 6.38 1.29
CA VAL A 155 28.21 5.31 0.32
C VAL A 155 27.31 5.31 -0.92
N CYS A 156 26.30 6.17 -0.94
CA CYS A 156 25.23 6.21 -1.95
C CYS A 156 25.76 6.56 -3.36
N ARG A 157 26.89 7.26 -3.47
CA ARG A 157 27.46 7.75 -4.75
C ARG A 157 26.45 8.56 -5.58
N LYS A 158 25.48 9.21 -4.94
CA LYS A 158 24.45 10.02 -5.61
C LYS A 158 25.03 11.13 -6.49
N ASP A 159 26.21 11.64 -6.13
CA ASP A 159 26.92 12.68 -6.87
C ASP A 159 27.36 12.23 -8.29
N TYR A 160 27.40 10.91 -8.56
CA TYR A 160 27.74 10.36 -9.88
C TYR A 160 26.57 10.40 -10.87
N VAL A 161 25.37 10.73 -10.42
CA VAL A 161 24.14 10.71 -11.22
C VAL A 161 23.70 12.13 -11.64
N GLY A 162 24.56 13.13 -11.41
CA GLY A 162 24.30 14.55 -11.63
C GLY A 162 23.81 15.24 -10.36
N GLU A 163 23.96 16.58 -10.30
CA GLU A 163 23.45 17.38 -9.18
C GLU A 163 21.95 17.13 -9.00
N VAL A 164 21.57 16.57 -7.85
CA VAL A 164 20.19 16.54 -7.36
C VAL A 164 19.95 17.77 -6.50
#